data_AF-A0A7S4A3B0-F1
#
_entry.id   AF-A0A7S4A3B0-F1
#
_cell.length_a   1.000
_cell.length_b   1.000
_cell.length_c   1.000
_cell.angle_alpha   90.00
_cell.angle_beta   90.00
_cell.angle_gamma   90.00
#
_symmetry.space_group_name_H-M   'P 1'
#
loop_
_entity.id
_entity.type
_entity.pdbx_description
1 polymer ?
#
loop_
_entity_poly.entity_id
_entity_poly.type
_entity_poly.pdbx_seq_one_letter_code
_entity_poly.pdbx_strand_id
1 'polypeptide(L)'
;MGCHSSKQNSSTLVAPPFGVIRLDAWQREQLKEMERAAPNLVAYHKQTMQVTGELMGAGCAAPFLLARLLEAHNPKLRALARASFEVHDTSRTGTLSREESQTFFDDYVRIAVFINMAVTHHMLATDGGPALEALKPMMRQQLQLLHQRTAPGHRPEGFDGKRRDEAAFGVLDKNGNGQLVEEEVVEALTLGTPQQNQLMLALGIKDAALLKKTIEELHEQIVAQDIELEQLENVKRELPPIPRSPGGTMTLADGTVIHSSVASGV
;
A
#
# COMPACT_ATOMS: atom_id res chain seq x y z
N MET A 1 27.74 27.66 32.69
CA MET A 1 27.30 26.35 32.18
C MET A 1 26.21 26.61 31.15
N GLY A 2 26.57 26.62 29.86
CA GLY A 2 25.61 26.84 28.78
C GLY A 2 25.07 25.50 28.28
N CYS A 3 23.78 25.25 28.48
CA CYS A 3 23.11 24.11 27.87
C CYS A 3 22.94 24.40 26.38
N HIS A 4 23.84 23.86 25.56
CA HIS A 4 23.62 23.77 24.12
C HIS A 4 22.50 22.75 23.85
N SER A 5 21.28 23.25 23.67
CA SER A 5 20.19 22.48 23.09
C SER A 5 20.56 22.15 21.64
N SER A 6 21.09 20.94 21.45
CA SER A 6 21.34 20.38 20.13
C SER A 6 20.00 20.25 19.41
N LYS A 7 19.75 21.16 18.46
CA LYS A 7 18.59 21.05 17.56
C LYS A 7 18.70 19.70 16.84
N GLN A 8 17.78 18.79 17.12
CA GLN A 8 17.66 17.55 16.37
C GLN A 8 17.47 17.90 14.89
N ASN A 9 18.45 17.55 14.06
CA ASN A 9 18.34 17.66 12.62
C ASN A 9 17.15 16.80 12.16
N SER A 10 16.14 17.43 11.56
CA SER A 10 14.87 16.83 11.11
C SER A 10 15.00 15.77 10.01
N SER A 11 16.22 15.36 9.67
CA SER A 11 16.54 14.45 8.56
C SER A 11 16.51 12.97 8.94
N THR A 12 15.96 12.64 10.11
CA THR A 12 15.95 11.28 10.67
C THR A 12 14.50 10.81 10.78
N LEU A 13 14.12 9.83 9.97
CA LEU A 13 12.83 9.13 10.13
C LEU A 13 13.00 8.08 11.22
N VAL A 14 12.41 8.34 12.38
CA VAL A 14 12.35 7.41 13.51
C VAL A 14 11.03 6.66 13.39
N ALA A 15 11.10 5.35 13.16
CA ALA A 15 9.92 4.49 13.13
C ALA A 15 10.10 3.39 14.19
N PRO A 16 9.75 3.65 15.47
CA PRO A 16 9.74 2.60 16.48
C PRO A 16 8.69 1.55 16.12
N PRO A 17 8.93 0.23 16.35
CA PRO A 17 10.10 -0.39 16.99
C PRO A 17 11.31 -0.66 16.06
N PHE A 18 11.29 -0.25 14.80
CA PHE A 18 12.20 -0.75 13.74
C PHE A 18 13.48 0.08 13.51
N GLY A 19 13.87 0.93 14.46
CA GLY A 19 15.12 1.70 14.40
C GLY A 19 15.08 2.95 13.51
N VAL A 20 16.27 3.49 13.24
CA VAL A 20 16.46 4.75 12.48
C VAL A 20 16.68 4.43 11.00
N ILE A 21 15.76 4.88 10.14
CA ILE A 21 15.95 4.79 8.69
C ILE A 21 16.95 5.87 8.27
N ARG A 22 18.15 5.46 7.85
CA ARG A 22 19.16 6.38 7.29
C ARG A 22 18.94 6.53 5.79
N LEU A 23 18.34 7.65 5.40
CA LEU A 23 18.30 8.08 4.00
C LEU A 23 19.71 8.48 3.53
N ASP A 24 20.04 8.27 2.26
CA ASP A 24 21.27 8.82 1.67
C ASP A 24 21.13 10.33 1.37
N ALA A 25 22.20 10.96 0.87
CA ALA A 25 22.22 12.40 0.61
C ALA A 25 21.22 12.83 -0.47
N TRP A 26 21.05 12.01 -1.50
CA TRP A 26 20.16 12.29 -2.63
C TRP A 26 18.69 12.11 -2.21
N GLN A 27 18.37 11.03 -1.51
CA GLN A 27 17.05 10.77 -0.95
C GLN A 27 16.60 11.87 0.01
N ARG A 28 17.52 12.41 0.82
CA ARG A 28 17.24 13.56 1.70
C ARG A 28 16.90 14.82 0.91
N GLU A 29 17.60 15.07 -0.19
CA GLU A 29 17.33 16.25 -1.00
C GLU A 29 15.99 16.15 -1.73
N GLN A 30 15.66 14.97 -2.26
CA GLN A 30 14.34 14.70 -2.83
C GLN A 30 13.22 14.81 -1.81
N LEU A 31 13.43 14.29 -0.59
CA LEU A 31 12.45 14.43 0.49
C LEU A 31 12.23 15.90 0.84
N LYS A 32 13.27 16.74 0.86
CA LYS A 32 13.13 18.19 1.08
C LYS A 32 12.42 18.88 -0.08
N GLU A 33 12.73 18.51 -1.31
CA GLU A 33 12.09 19.04 -2.51
C GLU A 33 10.59 18.71 -2.51
N MET A 34 10.24 17.50 -2.09
CA MET A 34 8.85 17.09 -1.85
C MET A 34 8.22 17.75 -0.63
N GLU A 35 8.95 17.96 0.47
CA GLU A 35 8.41 18.72 1.62
C GLU A 35 8.07 20.15 1.20
N ARG A 36 8.81 20.74 0.24
CA ARG A 36 8.47 22.04 -0.36
C ARG A 36 7.30 21.95 -1.34
N ALA A 37 7.34 21.00 -2.27
CA ALA A 37 6.36 20.91 -3.35
C ALA A 37 5.00 20.36 -2.90
N ALA A 38 5.01 19.43 -1.94
CA ALA A 38 3.85 18.68 -1.46
C ALA A 38 3.98 18.33 0.05
N PRO A 39 3.99 19.32 0.97
CA PRO A 39 4.16 19.09 2.40
C PRO A 39 3.16 18.09 3.00
N ASN A 40 1.92 18.09 2.48
CA ASN A 40 0.87 17.16 2.90
C ASN A 40 1.19 15.70 2.55
N LEU A 41 1.88 15.48 1.44
CA LEU A 41 2.27 14.14 0.99
C LEU A 41 3.37 13.56 1.90
N VAL A 42 4.29 14.39 2.37
CA VAL A 42 5.36 13.96 3.29
C VAL A 42 4.82 13.68 4.70
N ALA A 43 3.90 14.51 5.19
CA ALA A 43 3.20 14.25 6.45
C ALA A 43 2.43 12.91 6.39
N TYR A 44 1.74 12.67 5.27
CA TYR A 44 1.06 11.42 4.99
C TYR A 44 2.02 10.21 4.98
N HIS A 45 3.19 10.33 4.34
CA HIS A 45 4.19 9.27 4.33
C HIS A 45 4.69 8.93 5.74
N LYS A 46 4.98 9.94 6.58
CA LYS A 46 5.40 9.75 7.99
C LYS A 46 4.34 9.02 8.81
N GLN A 47 3.06 9.32 8.59
CA GLN A 47 1.97 8.63 9.28
C GLN A 47 1.77 7.19 8.78
N THR A 48 1.92 6.95 7.48
CA THR A 48 1.90 5.61 6.87
C THR A 48 2.97 4.73 7.49
N MET A 49 4.16 5.30 7.63
CA MET A 49 5.30 4.69 8.28
C MET A 49 5.00 4.22 9.72
N GLN A 50 4.29 5.02 10.49
CA GLN A 50 3.89 4.68 11.85
C GLN A 50 2.86 3.54 11.89
N VAL A 51 1.78 3.64 11.11
CA VAL A 51 0.71 2.62 11.06
C VAL A 51 1.26 1.27 10.58
N THR A 52 2.15 1.29 9.59
CA THR A 52 2.83 0.10 9.07
C THR A 52 3.63 -0.60 10.18
N GLY A 53 4.35 0.17 11.00
CA GLY A 53 5.12 -0.36 12.11
C GLY A 53 4.24 -1.00 13.21
N GLU A 54 3.15 -0.34 13.58
CA GLU A 54 2.20 -0.86 14.58
C GLU A 54 1.56 -2.18 14.12
N LEU A 55 1.15 -2.24 12.86
CA LEU A 55 0.53 -3.41 12.26
C LEU A 55 1.50 -4.60 12.14
N MET A 56 2.75 -4.37 11.74
CA MET A 56 3.77 -5.43 11.71
C MET A 56 4.11 -5.96 13.12
N GLY A 57 4.10 -5.10 14.13
CA GLY A 57 4.29 -5.51 15.53
C GLY A 57 3.18 -6.43 16.06
N ALA A 58 2.00 -6.41 15.44
CA ALA A 58 0.85 -7.24 15.85
C ALA A 58 0.84 -8.65 15.24
N GLY A 59 1.83 -9.04 14.43
CA GLY A 59 1.96 -10.39 13.89
C GLY A 59 0.88 -10.78 12.88
N CYS A 60 0.19 -9.82 12.26
CA CYS A 60 -0.78 -10.10 11.21
C CYS A 60 -0.11 -10.74 9.98
N ALA A 61 -0.80 -11.65 9.30
CA ALA A 61 -0.32 -12.24 8.05
C ALA A 61 -0.21 -11.18 6.94
N ALA A 62 0.84 -11.26 6.11
CA ALA A 62 1.19 -10.25 5.10
C ALA A 62 0.05 -9.84 4.15
N PRO A 63 -0.85 -10.73 3.67
CA PRO A 63 -1.95 -10.35 2.79
C PRO A 63 -3.02 -9.49 3.49
N PHE A 64 -3.35 -9.84 4.74
CA PHE A 64 -4.31 -9.10 5.56
C PHE A 64 -3.76 -7.75 6.02
N LEU A 65 -2.44 -7.71 6.30
CA LEU A 65 -1.72 -6.48 6.56
C LEU A 65 -1.83 -5.51 5.39
N LEU A 66 -1.52 -5.97 4.18
CA LEU A 66 -1.55 -5.12 3.00
C LEU A 66 -2.96 -4.59 2.75
N ALA A 67 -3.99 -5.44 2.79
CA ALA A 67 -5.38 -5.00 2.60
C ALA A 67 -5.82 -3.95 3.62
N ARG A 68 -5.57 -4.18 4.92
CA ARG A 68 -5.92 -3.21 5.98
C ARG A 68 -5.12 -1.91 5.89
N LEU A 69 -3.86 -2.01 5.50
CA LEU A 69 -3.01 -0.85 5.31
C LEU A 69 -3.54 -0.02 4.15
N LEU A 70 -3.79 -0.63 2.99
CA LEU A 70 -4.40 0.06 1.85
C LEU A 70 -5.73 0.72 2.23
N GLU A 71 -6.61 0.02 2.95
CA GLU A 71 -7.90 0.55 3.39
C GLU A 71 -7.77 1.74 4.35
N ALA A 72 -6.89 1.66 5.35
CA ALA A 72 -6.62 2.75 6.29
C ALA A 72 -6.02 4.00 5.61
N HIS A 73 -5.35 3.79 4.47
CA HIS A 73 -4.63 4.81 3.72
C HIS A 73 -5.46 5.47 2.63
N ASN A 74 -6.48 4.79 2.12
CA ASN A 74 -7.34 5.27 1.05
C ASN A 74 -7.98 6.65 1.30
N PRO A 75 -8.53 7.00 2.48
CA PRO A 75 -9.11 8.33 2.70
C PRO A 75 -8.11 9.48 2.48
N LYS A 76 -6.85 9.29 2.89
CA LYS A 76 -5.80 10.31 2.75
C LYS A 76 -5.24 10.35 1.35
N LEU A 77 -5.08 9.20 0.68
CA LEU A 77 -4.72 9.17 -0.74
C LEU A 77 -5.76 9.87 -1.60
N ARG A 78 -7.05 9.67 -1.30
CA ARG A 78 -8.14 10.39 -1.95
C ARG A 78 -8.05 11.90 -1.71
N ALA A 79 -7.80 12.32 -0.46
CA ALA A 79 -7.61 13.75 -0.15
C ALA A 79 -6.41 14.36 -0.90
N LEU A 80 -5.30 13.62 -1.02
CA LEU A 80 -4.13 14.05 -1.79
C LEU A 80 -4.40 14.11 -3.29
N ALA A 81 -5.11 13.11 -3.84
CA ALA A 81 -5.54 13.10 -5.23
C ALA A 81 -6.42 14.30 -5.55
N ARG A 82 -7.38 14.63 -4.67
CA ARG A 82 -8.21 15.84 -4.79
C ARG A 82 -7.40 17.12 -4.75
N ALA A 83 -6.54 17.27 -3.75
CA ALA A 83 -5.67 18.44 -3.66
C ALA A 83 -4.78 18.60 -4.90
N SER A 84 -4.28 17.48 -5.45
CA SER A 84 -3.54 17.49 -6.71
C SER A 84 -4.43 17.91 -7.88
N PHE A 85 -5.65 17.40 -7.97
CA PHE A 85 -6.61 17.78 -9.01
C PHE A 85 -6.93 19.28 -8.96
N GLU A 86 -7.24 19.82 -7.78
CA GLU A 86 -7.55 21.25 -7.57
C GLU A 86 -6.41 22.18 -8.00
N VAL A 87 -5.15 21.77 -7.82
CA VAL A 87 -3.98 22.54 -8.28
C VAL A 87 -3.92 22.60 -9.82
N HIS A 88 -4.40 21.57 -10.51
CA HIS A 88 -4.37 21.46 -11.96
C HIS A 88 -5.65 21.95 -12.64
N ASP A 89 -6.78 22.00 -11.92
CA ASP A 89 -8.02 22.63 -12.38
C ASP A 89 -7.90 24.16 -12.29
N THR A 90 -7.00 24.71 -13.10
CA THR A 90 -6.72 26.15 -13.15
C THR A 90 -7.94 26.94 -13.60
N SER A 91 -8.78 26.32 -14.44
CA SER A 91 -10.05 26.87 -14.91
C SER A 91 -11.17 26.86 -13.85
N ARG A 92 -11.02 26.08 -12.77
CA ARG A 92 -11.99 25.90 -11.67
C ARG A 92 -13.36 25.43 -12.17
N THR A 93 -13.35 24.51 -13.13
CA THR A 93 -14.57 23.98 -13.73
C THR A 93 -15.05 22.70 -13.05
N GLY A 94 -14.26 22.13 -12.14
CA GLY A 94 -14.46 20.78 -11.61
C GLY A 94 -14.06 19.67 -12.59
N THR A 95 -13.43 20.04 -13.72
CA THR A 95 -12.96 19.12 -14.75
C THR A 95 -11.60 19.57 -15.27
N LEU A 96 -10.72 18.65 -15.63
CA LEU A 96 -9.47 18.99 -16.32
C LEU A 96 -9.69 18.94 -17.83
N SER A 97 -9.40 20.04 -18.50
CA SER A 97 -9.24 20.07 -19.96
C SER A 97 -8.10 19.15 -20.43
N ARG A 98 -7.97 18.98 -21.75
CA ARG A 98 -6.89 18.17 -22.32
C ARG A 98 -5.50 18.73 -22.00
N GLU A 99 -5.37 20.05 -21.98
CA GLU A 99 -4.13 20.74 -21.67
C GLU A 99 -3.79 20.65 -20.17
N GLU A 100 -4.78 20.83 -19.30
CA GLU A 100 -4.61 20.70 -17.84
C GLU A 100 -4.29 19.26 -17.45
N SER A 101 -4.99 18.28 -18.04
CA SER A 101 -4.75 16.87 -17.79
C SER A 101 -3.37 16.42 -18.25
N GLN A 102 -2.83 16.97 -19.35
CA GLN A 102 -1.47 16.67 -19.77
C GLN A 102 -0.43 17.12 -18.73
N THR A 103 -0.58 18.33 -18.20
CA THR A 103 0.26 18.83 -17.10
C THR A 103 0.13 17.94 -15.87
N PHE A 104 -1.11 17.58 -15.52
CA PHE A 104 -1.41 16.67 -14.42
C PHE A 104 -0.73 15.31 -14.58
N PHE A 105 -0.72 14.71 -15.76
CA PHE A 105 -0.05 13.42 -15.99
C PHE A 105 1.47 13.53 -15.87
N ASP A 106 2.08 14.58 -16.40
CA ASP A 106 3.52 14.80 -16.27
C ASP A 106 3.96 14.89 -14.80
N ASP A 107 3.17 15.57 -13.96
CA ASP A 107 3.42 15.69 -12.53
C ASP A 107 3.04 14.42 -11.75
N TYR A 108 1.90 13.81 -12.08
CA TYR A 108 1.43 12.58 -11.44
C TYR A 108 2.39 11.41 -11.69
N VAL A 109 2.90 11.21 -12.90
CA VAL A 109 3.85 10.12 -13.19
C VAL A 109 5.11 10.27 -12.34
N ARG A 110 5.60 11.50 -12.13
CA ARG A 110 6.74 11.77 -11.24
C ARG A 110 6.40 11.42 -9.79
N ILE A 111 5.25 11.86 -9.30
CA ILE A 111 4.81 11.64 -7.91
C ILE A 111 4.47 10.17 -7.64
N ALA A 112 3.74 9.51 -8.53
CA ALA A 112 3.31 8.12 -8.41
C ALA A 112 4.48 7.16 -8.40
N VAL A 113 5.49 7.40 -9.26
CA VAL A 113 6.73 6.64 -9.21
C VAL A 113 7.46 6.89 -7.90
N PHE A 114 7.50 8.12 -7.41
CA PHE A 114 8.11 8.41 -6.11
C PHE A 114 7.38 7.68 -4.97
N ILE A 115 6.04 7.72 -4.93
CA ILE A 115 5.26 7.05 -3.88
C ILE A 115 5.49 5.53 -3.94
N ASN A 116 5.41 4.93 -5.13
CA ASN A 116 5.71 3.52 -5.31
C ASN A 116 7.15 3.18 -4.89
N MET A 117 8.11 4.05 -5.23
CA MET A 117 9.49 3.92 -4.77
C MET A 117 9.60 4.00 -3.25
N ALA A 118 8.96 4.97 -2.61
CA ALA A 118 9.03 5.19 -1.17
C ALA A 118 8.39 4.03 -0.40
N VAL A 119 7.24 3.52 -0.86
CA VAL A 119 6.58 2.34 -0.29
C VAL A 119 7.47 1.11 -0.47
N THR A 120 8.00 0.89 -1.68
CA THR A 120 8.91 -0.23 -1.99
C THR A 120 10.16 -0.15 -1.11
N HIS A 121 10.82 1.01 -1.05
CA HIS A 121 12.02 1.21 -0.24
C HIS A 121 11.75 1.05 1.25
N HIS A 122 10.54 1.41 1.71
CA HIS A 122 10.16 1.19 3.09
C HIS A 122 9.96 -0.29 3.42
N MET A 123 9.26 -1.04 2.54
CA MET A 123 9.15 -2.49 2.65
C MET A 123 10.56 -3.13 2.65
N LEU A 124 11.50 -2.60 1.86
CA LEU A 124 12.89 -3.08 1.85
C LEU A 124 13.71 -2.72 3.08
N ALA A 125 13.44 -1.58 3.70
CA ALA A 125 14.17 -1.10 4.87
C ALA A 125 13.66 -1.74 6.18
N THR A 126 12.46 -2.32 6.17
CA THR A 126 11.94 -3.09 7.29
C THR A 126 12.44 -4.55 7.21
N ASP A 127 12.80 -5.12 8.36
CA ASP A 127 13.17 -6.55 8.48
C ASP A 127 11.92 -7.41 8.26
N GLY A 128 11.48 -7.55 7.01
CA GLY A 128 10.27 -8.28 6.65
C GLY A 128 10.40 -9.80 6.67
N GLY A 129 11.27 -10.33 7.51
CA GLY A 129 11.56 -11.76 7.59
C GLY A 129 12.22 -12.35 6.32
N PRO A 130 12.44 -13.67 6.30
CA PRO A 130 13.24 -14.34 5.27
C PRO A 130 12.68 -14.21 3.85
N ALA A 131 11.36 -14.15 3.71
CA ALA A 131 10.70 -14.03 2.42
C ALA A 131 10.89 -12.65 1.79
N LEU A 132 10.86 -11.58 2.60
CA LEU A 132 11.09 -10.23 2.08
C LEU A 132 12.58 -9.98 1.78
N GLU A 133 13.50 -10.58 2.56
CA GLU A 133 14.93 -10.56 2.27
C GLU A 133 15.26 -11.10 0.87
N ALA A 134 14.63 -12.21 0.48
CA ALA A 134 14.80 -12.81 -0.84
C ALA A 134 14.31 -11.90 -1.98
N LEU A 135 13.31 -11.04 -1.71
CA LEU A 135 12.75 -10.10 -2.68
C LEU A 135 13.53 -8.77 -2.78
N LYS A 136 14.40 -8.46 -1.79
CA LYS A 136 15.14 -7.19 -1.76
C LYS A 136 15.92 -6.84 -3.03
N PRO A 137 16.74 -7.74 -3.62
CA PRO A 137 17.49 -7.41 -4.82
C PRO A 137 16.58 -7.07 -6.01
N MET A 138 15.46 -7.78 -6.18
CA MET A 138 14.49 -7.52 -7.25
C MET A 138 13.81 -6.16 -7.08
N MET A 139 13.37 -5.84 -5.87
CA MET A 139 12.73 -4.55 -5.57
C MET A 139 13.72 -3.39 -5.69
N ARG A 140 15.01 -3.56 -5.32
CA ARG A 140 16.06 -2.56 -5.57
C ARG A 140 16.27 -2.32 -7.06
N GLN A 141 16.24 -3.37 -7.88
CA GLN A 141 16.34 -3.26 -9.33
C GLN A 141 15.12 -2.53 -9.92
N GLN A 142 13.90 -2.86 -9.47
CA GLN A 142 12.69 -2.11 -9.86
C GLN A 142 12.79 -0.63 -9.47
N LEU A 143 13.33 -0.34 -8.29
CA LEU A 143 13.54 1.03 -7.83
C LEU A 143 14.52 1.80 -8.72
N GLN A 144 15.65 1.18 -9.10
CA GLN A 144 16.61 1.78 -10.03
C GLN A 144 16.00 2.02 -11.41
N LEU A 145 15.22 1.05 -11.92
CA LEU A 145 14.54 1.22 -13.20
C LEU A 145 13.55 2.37 -13.13
N LEU A 146 12.69 2.40 -12.10
CA LEU A 146 11.75 3.49 -11.86
C LEU A 146 12.45 4.85 -11.83
N HIS A 147 13.56 4.94 -11.10
CA HIS A 147 14.35 6.16 -10.99
C HIS A 147 14.90 6.62 -12.36
N GLN A 148 15.42 5.70 -13.16
CA GLN A 148 15.86 5.99 -14.53
C GLN A 148 14.70 6.42 -15.44
N ARG A 149 13.48 5.91 -15.22
CA ARG A 149 12.30 6.26 -16.02
C ARG A 149 11.71 7.63 -15.68
N THR A 150 12.02 8.18 -14.51
CA THR A 150 11.39 9.41 -14.01
C THR A 150 12.33 10.56 -13.76
N ALA A 151 13.62 10.40 -14.07
CA ALA A 151 14.53 11.54 -14.09
C ALA A 151 13.98 12.62 -15.06
N PRO A 152 13.96 13.91 -14.67
CA PRO A 152 13.47 14.99 -15.53
C PRO A 152 14.18 14.96 -16.89
N GLY A 153 13.43 14.86 -17.99
CA GLY A 153 13.97 14.78 -19.35
C GLY A 153 14.52 13.40 -19.75
N HIS A 154 14.40 12.38 -18.91
CA HIS A 154 14.77 11.00 -19.22
C HIS A 154 13.52 10.14 -19.35
N ARG A 155 12.95 10.11 -20.56
CA ARG A 155 12.04 9.04 -20.97
C ARG A 155 12.93 7.91 -21.51
N PRO A 156 12.82 6.66 -21.01
CA PRO A 156 13.63 5.55 -21.51
C PRO A 156 13.54 5.44 -23.04
N GLU A 157 14.60 5.00 -23.71
CA GLU A 157 14.50 4.67 -25.14
C GLU A 157 13.36 3.64 -25.36
N GLY A 158 12.45 3.95 -26.30
CA GLY A 158 11.23 3.17 -26.54
C GLY A 158 10.05 3.49 -25.60
N PHE A 159 10.20 4.43 -24.67
CA PHE A 159 9.09 4.94 -23.87
C PHE A 159 8.28 5.96 -24.69
N ASP A 160 7.23 5.45 -25.33
CA ASP A 160 6.23 6.27 -26.01
C ASP A 160 5.28 6.90 -24.99
N GLY A 161 5.77 7.92 -24.29
CA GLY A 161 4.98 8.57 -23.25
C GLY A 161 3.71 9.21 -23.81
N LYS A 162 3.74 9.77 -25.02
CA LYS A 162 2.53 10.36 -25.63
C LYS A 162 1.41 9.32 -25.80
N ARG A 163 1.73 8.13 -26.32
CA ARG A 163 0.74 7.05 -26.48
C ARG A 163 0.22 6.54 -25.13
N ARG A 164 1.07 6.49 -24.10
CA ARG A 164 0.68 6.06 -22.75
C ARG A 164 -0.18 7.10 -22.04
N ASP A 165 0.18 8.37 -22.18
CA ASP A 165 -0.58 9.50 -21.64
C ASP A 165 -1.98 9.54 -22.30
N GLU A 166 -2.06 9.33 -23.62
CA GLU A 166 -3.33 9.20 -24.34
C GLU A 166 -4.14 7.97 -23.89
N ALA A 167 -3.49 6.81 -23.68
CA ALA A 167 -4.17 5.61 -23.18
C ALA A 167 -4.66 5.80 -21.74
N ALA A 168 -3.86 6.44 -20.88
CA ALA A 168 -4.20 6.75 -19.50
C ALA A 168 -5.37 7.75 -19.46
N PHE A 169 -5.34 8.78 -20.30
CA PHE A 169 -6.44 9.71 -20.47
C PHE A 169 -7.73 8.97 -20.84
N GLY A 170 -7.68 8.06 -21.83
CA GLY A 170 -8.85 7.28 -22.24
C GLY A 170 -9.38 6.31 -21.17
N VAL A 171 -8.56 5.91 -20.21
CA VAL A 171 -9.02 5.15 -19.04
C VAL A 171 -9.75 6.06 -18.04
N LEU A 172 -9.27 7.29 -17.85
CA LEU A 172 -9.86 8.23 -16.90
C LEU A 172 -11.14 8.89 -17.43
N ASP A 173 -11.17 9.27 -18.72
CA ASP A 173 -12.33 9.87 -19.41
C ASP A 173 -13.40 8.81 -19.73
N LYS A 174 -14.15 8.38 -18.71
CA LYS A 174 -15.15 7.29 -18.87
C LYS A 174 -16.33 7.71 -19.74
N ASN A 175 -16.65 9.01 -19.77
CA ASN A 175 -17.79 9.54 -20.52
C ASN A 175 -17.42 9.96 -21.96
N GLY A 176 -16.12 9.97 -22.30
CA GLY A 176 -15.61 10.29 -23.62
C GLY A 176 -15.80 11.76 -24.01
N ASN A 177 -15.91 12.66 -23.04
CA ASN A 177 -16.14 14.08 -23.28
C ASN A 177 -14.85 14.87 -23.54
N GLY A 178 -13.69 14.21 -23.46
CA GLY A 178 -12.39 14.86 -23.61
C GLY A 178 -11.96 15.68 -22.39
N GLN A 179 -12.57 15.44 -21.24
CA GLN A 179 -12.26 16.08 -19.96
C GLN A 179 -12.18 15.04 -18.84
N LEU A 180 -11.41 15.31 -17.80
CA LEU A 180 -11.30 14.42 -16.64
C LEU A 180 -12.11 14.97 -15.47
N VAL A 181 -13.04 14.18 -14.95
CA VAL A 181 -13.82 14.54 -13.76
C VAL A 181 -13.04 14.21 -12.49
N GLU A 182 -13.14 15.05 -11.46
CA GLU A 182 -12.42 14.88 -10.18
C GLU A 182 -12.58 13.47 -9.60
N GLU A 183 -13.82 12.98 -9.51
CA GLU A 183 -14.11 11.67 -8.92
C GLU A 183 -13.45 10.52 -9.66
N GLU A 184 -13.37 10.59 -11.00
CA GLU A 184 -12.76 9.56 -11.84
C GLU A 184 -11.25 9.52 -11.62
N VAL A 185 -10.62 10.70 -11.56
CA VAL A 185 -9.20 10.82 -11.26
C VAL A 185 -8.92 10.30 -9.85
N VAL A 186 -9.68 10.73 -8.85
CA VAL A 186 -9.50 10.31 -7.45
C VAL A 186 -9.67 8.80 -7.29
N GLU A 187 -10.66 8.19 -7.96
CA GLU A 187 -10.87 6.75 -7.95
C GLU A 187 -9.68 6.00 -8.58
N ALA A 188 -9.16 6.50 -9.71
CA ALA A 188 -8.01 5.92 -10.38
C ALA A 188 -6.70 6.08 -9.61
N LEU A 189 -6.58 7.12 -8.77
CA LEU A 189 -5.42 7.32 -7.91
C LEU A 189 -5.54 6.59 -6.56
N THR A 190 -6.72 6.07 -6.22
CA THR A 190 -6.96 5.31 -4.98
C THR A 190 -6.37 3.90 -5.10
N LEU A 191 -5.63 3.45 -4.08
CA LEU A 191 -5.00 2.13 -4.13
C LEU A 191 -6.03 0.99 -4.10
N GLY A 192 -5.79 -0.02 -4.92
CA GLY A 192 -6.58 -1.26 -4.92
C GLY A 192 -7.91 -1.14 -5.67
N THR A 193 -8.20 -0.01 -6.31
CA THR A 193 -9.38 0.10 -7.17
C THR A 193 -9.13 -0.57 -8.52
N PRO A 194 -10.17 -1.11 -9.18
CA PRO A 194 -10.06 -1.59 -10.57
C PRO A 194 -9.55 -0.49 -11.51
N GLN A 195 -10.01 0.75 -11.29
CA GLN A 195 -9.64 1.92 -12.08
C GLN A 195 -8.13 2.21 -11.99
N GLN A 196 -7.54 2.11 -10.80
CA GLN A 196 -6.10 2.27 -10.63
C GLN A 196 -5.32 1.21 -11.41
N ASN A 197 -5.78 -0.04 -11.39
CA ASN A 197 -5.10 -1.10 -12.13
C ASN A 197 -5.11 -0.82 -13.64
N GLN A 198 -6.23 -0.35 -14.18
CA GLN A 198 -6.33 0.07 -15.57
C GLN A 198 -5.41 1.24 -15.89
N LEU A 199 -5.37 2.26 -15.02
CA LEU A 199 -4.47 3.40 -15.17
C LEU A 199 -2.99 2.97 -15.19
N MET A 200 -2.59 2.11 -14.24
CA MET A 200 -1.22 1.60 -14.14
C MET A 200 -0.81 0.74 -15.34
N LEU A 201 -1.77 0.02 -15.95
CA LEU A 201 -1.56 -0.71 -17.20
C LEU A 201 -1.42 0.25 -18.38
N ALA A 202 -2.26 1.27 -18.48
CA ALA A 202 -2.22 2.27 -19.54
C ALA A 202 -0.91 3.09 -19.53
N LEU A 203 -0.43 3.45 -18.33
CA LEU A 203 0.88 4.07 -18.12
C LEU A 203 2.05 3.09 -18.36
N GLY A 204 1.77 1.80 -18.55
CA GLY A 204 2.75 0.74 -18.72
C GLY A 204 3.72 0.63 -17.53
N ILE A 205 3.21 0.92 -16.33
CA ILE A 205 3.90 0.70 -15.05
C ILE A 205 3.71 -0.75 -14.62
N LYS A 206 2.50 -1.28 -14.79
CA LYS A 206 2.22 -2.72 -14.66
C LYS A 206 2.33 -3.38 -16.03
N ASP A 207 3.00 -4.52 -16.06
CA ASP A 207 2.96 -5.41 -17.22
C ASP A 207 1.64 -6.21 -17.16
N ALA A 208 0.84 -6.14 -18.22
CA ALA A 208 -0.41 -6.87 -18.32
C ALA A 208 -0.21 -8.39 -18.19
N ALA A 209 0.89 -8.92 -18.74
CA ALA A 209 1.23 -10.33 -18.63
C ALA A 209 1.58 -10.70 -17.19
N LEU A 210 2.33 -9.85 -16.50
CA LEU A 210 2.68 -10.07 -15.09
C LEU A 210 1.43 -9.97 -14.21
N LEU A 211 0.57 -8.98 -14.43
CA LEU A 211 -0.66 -8.81 -13.66
C LEU A 211 -1.60 -10.00 -13.85
N LYS A 212 -1.78 -10.47 -15.09
CA LYS A 212 -2.59 -11.65 -15.39
C LYS A 212 -2.04 -12.88 -14.68
N LYS A 213 -0.73 -13.11 -14.77
CA LYS A 213 -0.05 -14.21 -14.08
C LYS A 213 -0.23 -14.13 -12.55
N THR A 214 -0.05 -12.95 -11.96
CA THR A 214 -0.24 -12.75 -10.51
C THR A 214 -1.69 -13.01 -10.09
N ILE A 215 -2.68 -12.62 -10.90
CA ILE A 215 -4.10 -12.90 -10.64
C ILE A 215 -4.38 -14.41 -10.71
N GLU A 216 -3.83 -15.11 -11.71
CA GLU A 216 -3.96 -16.57 -11.85
C GLU A 216 -3.35 -17.29 -10.64
N GLU A 217 -2.12 -16.91 -10.22
CA GLU A 217 -1.45 -17.47 -9.05
C GLU A 217 -2.22 -17.22 -7.73
N LEU A 218 -2.76 -16.00 -7.54
CA LEU A 218 -3.60 -15.68 -6.38
C LEU A 218 -4.90 -16.48 -6.37
N HIS A 219 -5.51 -16.67 -7.54
CA HIS A 219 -6.72 -17.47 -7.66
C HIS A 219 -6.46 -18.94 -7.28
N GLU A 220 -5.36 -19.53 -7.76
CA GLU A 220 -4.94 -20.88 -7.39
C GLU A 220 -4.71 -21.02 -5.87
N GLN A 221 -4.10 -20.02 -5.23
CA GLN A 221 -3.89 -20.02 -3.77
C GLN A 221 -5.20 -19.94 -2.98
N ILE A 222 -6.15 -19.11 -3.43
CA ILE A 222 -7.47 -19.00 -2.78
C ILE A 222 -8.22 -20.33 -2.89
N VAL A 223 -8.24 -20.92 -4.08
CA VAL A 223 -8.88 -22.22 -4.31
C VAL A 223 -8.23 -23.32 -3.46
N ALA A 224 -6.91 -23.32 -3.33
CA ALA A 224 -6.21 -24.26 -2.46
C ALA A 224 -6.58 -24.10 -0.97
N GLN A 225 -6.69 -22.85 -0.48
CA GLN A 225 -7.12 -22.58 0.89
C GLN A 225 -8.56 -23.00 1.16
N ASP A 226 -9.48 -22.78 0.22
CA ASP A 226 -10.87 -23.21 0.36
C ASP A 226 -10.97 -24.74 0.46
N ILE A 227 -10.16 -25.47 -0.32
CA ILE A 227 -10.07 -26.94 -0.25
C ILE A 227 -9.55 -27.40 1.12
N GLU A 228 -8.49 -26.76 1.66
CA GLU A 228 -7.95 -27.11 2.99
C GLU A 228 -8.97 -26.85 4.11
N LEU A 229 -9.73 -25.76 4.04
CA LEU A 229 -10.79 -25.45 4.99
C LEU A 229 -11.93 -26.47 4.93
N GLU A 230 -12.35 -26.88 3.73
CA GLU A 230 -13.37 -27.91 3.56
C GLU A 230 -12.91 -29.27 4.12
N GLN A 231 -11.64 -29.64 3.91
CA GLN A 231 -11.05 -30.85 4.50
C GLN A 231 -11.06 -30.79 6.04
N LEU A 232 -10.70 -29.66 6.64
CA LEU A 232 -10.74 -29.46 8.09
C LEU A 232 -12.17 -29.57 8.65
N GLU A 233 -13.16 -29.02 7.95
CA GLU A 233 -14.56 -29.16 8.34
C GLU A 233 -15.04 -30.61 8.29
N ASN A 234 -14.63 -31.36 7.27
CA ASN A 234 -14.97 -32.77 7.14
C ASN A 234 -14.34 -33.61 8.26
N VAL A 235 -13.06 -33.38 8.60
CA VAL A 235 -12.41 -34.03 9.75
C VAL A 235 -13.15 -33.71 11.05
N LYS A 236 -13.58 -32.45 11.23
CA LYS A 236 -14.35 -32.04 12.41
C LYS A 236 -15.74 -32.71 12.49
N ARG A 237 -16.36 -33.05 11.36
CA ARG A 237 -17.63 -33.81 11.30
C ARG A 237 -17.42 -35.30 11.62
N GLU A 238 -16.27 -35.87 11.27
CA GLU A 238 -15.94 -37.27 11.55
C GLU A 238 -15.44 -37.51 12.97
N LEU A 239 -14.94 -36.48 13.65
CA LEU A 239 -14.53 -36.60 15.05
C LEU A 239 -15.75 -37.01 15.89
N PRO A 240 -15.64 -38.10 16.68
CA PRO A 240 -16.73 -38.53 17.54
C PRO A 240 -17.08 -37.39 18.51
N PRO A 241 -18.37 -37.23 18.86
CA PRO A 241 -18.78 -36.21 19.81
C PRO A 241 -17.95 -36.38 21.08
N ILE A 242 -17.23 -35.32 21.46
CA ILE A 242 -16.40 -35.33 22.67
C ILE A 242 -17.32 -35.81 23.80
N PRO A 243 -17.01 -36.94 24.46
CA PRO A 243 -17.87 -37.45 25.51
C PRO A 243 -17.99 -36.35 26.55
N ARG A 244 -19.22 -35.84 26.72
CA ARG A 244 -19.51 -34.86 27.77
C ARG A 244 -19.17 -35.57 29.08
N SER A 245 -18.05 -35.19 29.68
CA SER A 245 -17.63 -35.76 30.95
C SER A 245 -18.80 -35.55 31.93
N PRO A 246 -19.43 -36.62 32.42
CA PRO A 246 -20.61 -36.49 33.27
C PRO A 246 -20.17 -35.87 34.60
N GLY A 247 -20.38 -34.57 34.76
CA GLY A 247 -20.19 -33.86 36.04
C GLY A 247 -18.86 -34.15 36.75
N GLY A 248 -17.76 -34.25 36.01
CA GLY A 248 -16.45 -34.55 36.58
C GLY A 248 -15.96 -33.38 37.43
N THR A 249 -15.80 -33.61 38.73
CA THR A 249 -15.08 -32.72 39.63
C THR A 249 -13.68 -32.50 39.09
N MET A 250 -13.34 -31.26 38.75
CA MET A 250 -12.01 -30.92 38.28
C MET A 250 -11.16 -30.55 39.49
N THR A 251 -10.18 -31.39 39.80
CA THR A 251 -9.17 -31.09 40.84
C THR A 251 -7.95 -30.50 40.14
N LEU A 252 -7.62 -29.25 40.48
CA LEU A 252 -6.42 -28.58 40.01
C LEU A 252 -5.16 -29.18 40.66
N ALA A 253 -4.00 -28.94 40.07
CA ALA A 253 -2.73 -29.51 40.53
C ALA A 253 -2.33 -29.07 41.97
N ASP A 254 -2.94 -28.00 42.48
CA ASP A 254 -2.81 -27.52 43.86
C ASP A 254 -3.81 -28.17 44.85
N GLY A 255 -4.63 -29.12 44.37
CA GLY A 255 -5.66 -29.79 45.15
C GLY A 255 -6.99 -29.05 45.20
N THR A 256 -7.14 -27.90 44.54
CA THR A 256 -8.40 -27.14 44.53
C THR A 256 -9.45 -27.88 43.70
N VAL A 257 -10.55 -28.28 44.33
CA VAL A 257 -11.68 -28.95 43.66
C VAL A 257 -12.70 -27.89 43.24
N ILE A 258 -12.94 -27.75 41.93
CA ILE A 258 -13.97 -26.85 41.40
C ILE A 258 -15.20 -27.69 41.04
N HIS A 259 -16.30 -27.45 41.75
CA HIS A 259 -17.60 -28.03 41.40
C HIS A 259 -18.30 -27.12 40.37
N SER A 260 -18.42 -27.60 39.13
CA SER A 260 -19.20 -26.94 38.09
C SER A 260 -20.70 -27.11 38.36
N SER A 261 -21.29 -26.22 39.17
CA SER A 261 -22.74 -26.13 39.30
C SER A 261 -23.32 -25.42 38.07
N VAL A 262 -23.77 -26.21 37.09
CA VAL A 262 -24.57 -25.67 35.99
C VAL A 262 -26.00 -25.58 36.51
N ALA A 263 -26.42 -24.38 36.93
CA ALA A 263 -27.81 -24.13 37.26
C ALA A 263 -28.64 -24.27 35.97
N SER A 264 -29.53 -25.26 35.93
CA SER A 264 -30.52 -25.39 34.87
C SER A 264 -31.49 -24.21 34.93
N GLY A 265 -31.22 -23.16 34.16
CA GLY A 265 -32.18 -22.10 33.89
C GLY A 265 -33.27 -22.64 32.96
N VAL A 266 -34.49 -22.72 33.48
CA VAL A 266 -35.74 -23.00 32.75
C VAL A 266 -36.21 -21.74 32.05
#